data_AF-A0A7W9XL39-F1
#
_entry.id   AF-A0A7W9XL39-F1
#
_cell.length_a   1.000
_cell.length_b   1.000
_cell.length_c   1.000
_cell.angle_alpha   90.00
_cell.angle_beta   90.00
_cell.angle_gamma   90.00
#
_symmetry.space_group_name_H-M   'P 1'
#
loop_
_entity.id
_entity.type
_entity.pdbx_description
1 polymer ?
#
loop_
_entity_poly.entity_id
_entity_poly.type
_entity_poly.pdbx_seq_one_letter_code
_entity_poly.pdbx_strand_id
1 'polypeptide(L)'
;MRFILLIIFCSISLSVSAQWYKYNPFKKHERYAQIALLKDHSMKRLPVAGLAKVKITNARIERTPYSLLLMEASVIKTAQHNMRFRVYNTASYNFSDLAQMYLKQNRLSEAKWYLLQSLLISRQQNDNRHTITNLINLAAVKTGYGDYAQAKQDLVEARTLASSLGLTMDVAAVDKQMHYLQDNKNTLKTEIRYAETADADPKTAIK
;
A
#
# COMPACT_ATOMS: atom_id res chain seq x y z
N MET A 1 -4.31 -47.71 -51.24
CA MET A 1 -4.70 -47.74 -49.81
C MET A 1 -5.23 -46.42 -49.25
N ARG A 2 -5.02 -45.26 -49.91
CA ARG A 2 -5.38 -43.94 -49.37
C ARG A 2 -6.86 -43.52 -49.56
N PHE A 3 -7.51 -44.01 -50.62
CA PHE A 3 -8.92 -43.72 -50.90
C PHE A 3 -9.91 -44.63 -50.17
N ILE A 4 -9.51 -45.87 -49.86
CA ILE A 4 -10.35 -46.84 -49.14
C ILE A 4 -10.60 -46.37 -47.70
N LEU A 5 -9.54 -45.87 -47.03
CA LEU A 5 -9.67 -45.26 -45.70
C LEU A 5 -10.57 -44.02 -45.71
N LEU A 6 -10.55 -43.22 -46.77
CA LEU A 6 -11.35 -42.00 -46.89
C LEU A 6 -12.84 -42.33 -47.13
N ILE A 7 -13.14 -43.37 -47.91
CA ILE A 7 -14.50 -43.87 -48.11
C ILE A 7 -15.06 -44.48 -46.81
N ILE A 8 -14.24 -45.23 -46.07
CA ILE A 8 -14.62 -45.78 -44.76
C ILE A 8 -14.88 -44.64 -43.77
N PHE A 9 -14.02 -43.62 -43.70
CA PHE A 9 -14.22 -42.46 -42.83
C PHE A 9 -15.49 -41.66 -43.18
N CYS A 10 -15.78 -41.48 -44.48
CA CYS A 10 -17.00 -40.81 -44.93
C CYS A 10 -18.26 -41.58 -44.54
N SER A 11 -18.27 -42.91 -44.71
CA SER A 11 -19.43 -43.76 -44.38
C SER A 11 -19.77 -43.81 -42.88
N ILE A 12 -18.76 -43.70 -42.00
CA ILE A 12 -18.95 -43.70 -40.54
C ILE A 12 -19.42 -42.32 -40.03
N SER A 13 -19.13 -41.23 -40.78
CA SER A 13 -19.44 -39.86 -40.36
C SER A 13 -20.86 -39.36 -40.69
N LEU A 14 -21.64 -40.10 -41.49
CA LEU A 14 -22.98 -39.69 -41.96
C LEU A 14 -24.14 -40.00 -41.00
N SER A 15 -23.89 -40.67 -39.87
CA SER A 15 -24.95 -41.03 -38.90
C SER A 15 -24.99 -40.16 -37.64
N VAL A 16 -24.44 -38.95 -37.68
CA VAL A 16 -24.69 -37.94 -36.63
C VAL A 16 -25.88 -37.10 -37.09
N SER A 17 -27.08 -37.50 -36.69
CA SER A 17 -28.25 -36.65 -36.87
C SER A 17 -28.07 -35.39 -36.02
N ALA A 18 -27.75 -34.28 -36.69
CA ALA A 18 -27.67 -32.95 -36.10
C ALA A 18 -29.09 -32.42 -35.80
N GLN A 19 -29.85 -33.13 -34.95
CA GLN A 19 -31.19 -32.75 -34.49
C GLN A 19 -31.19 -32.15 -33.07
N TRP A 20 -30.04 -31.75 -32.54
CA TRP A 20 -29.94 -31.25 -31.17
C TRP A 20 -30.68 -29.92 -30.93
N TYR A 21 -30.98 -29.14 -31.97
CA TYR A 21 -31.87 -27.98 -31.87
C TYR A 21 -33.37 -28.35 -31.80
N LYS A 22 -33.79 -29.45 -32.43
CA LYS A 22 -35.19 -29.93 -32.43
C LYS A 22 -35.54 -30.72 -31.17
N TYR A 23 -34.57 -31.45 -30.63
CA TYR A 23 -34.70 -32.17 -29.36
C TYR A 23 -34.03 -31.36 -28.25
N ASN A 24 -34.75 -30.37 -27.72
CA ASN A 24 -34.38 -29.73 -26.47
C ASN A 24 -35.11 -30.46 -25.33
N PRO A 25 -34.50 -31.48 -24.70
CA PRO A 25 -35.16 -32.24 -23.65
C PRO A 25 -35.63 -31.28 -22.54
N PHE A 26 -34.90 -30.20 -22.29
CA PHE A 26 -35.13 -29.26 -21.20
C PHE A 26 -36.24 -28.22 -21.43
N LYS A 27 -36.85 -28.14 -22.62
CA LYS A 27 -37.88 -27.12 -22.92
C LYS A 27 -39.28 -27.46 -22.41
N LYS A 28 -39.55 -28.71 -22.00
CA LYS A 28 -40.89 -29.17 -21.57
C LYS A 28 -40.87 -29.90 -20.22
N HIS A 29 -40.04 -29.46 -19.29
CA HIS A 29 -40.16 -29.94 -17.92
C HIS A 29 -40.90 -28.87 -17.12
N GLU A 30 -42.14 -29.15 -16.74
CA GLU A 30 -42.78 -28.39 -15.68
C GLU A 30 -41.92 -28.55 -14.42
N ARG A 31 -41.24 -27.48 -14.01
CA ARG A 31 -40.53 -27.49 -12.73
C ARG A 31 -41.61 -27.54 -11.65
N TYR A 32 -41.74 -28.68 -10.98
CA TYR A 32 -42.57 -28.80 -9.80
C TYR A 32 -42.24 -27.68 -8.82
N ALA A 33 -43.27 -27.10 -8.20
CA ALA A 33 -43.09 -26.06 -7.20
C ALA A 33 -42.08 -26.54 -6.15
N GLN A 34 -41.02 -25.77 -5.93
CA GLN A 34 -39.98 -26.12 -4.98
C GLN A 34 -40.64 -26.28 -3.61
N ILE A 35 -40.57 -27.49 -3.05
CA ILE A 35 -41.06 -27.75 -1.69
C ILE A 35 -40.30 -26.79 -0.78
N ALA A 36 -41.03 -26.03 0.03
CA ALA A 36 -40.42 -25.09 0.96
C ALA A 36 -39.42 -25.86 1.85
N LEU A 37 -38.15 -25.46 1.80
CA LEU A 37 -37.12 -26.08 2.62
C LEU A 37 -37.53 -25.96 4.09
N LEU A 38 -37.73 -27.11 4.75
CA LEU A 38 -38.07 -27.15 6.17
C LEU A 38 -36.93 -26.49 6.95
N LYS A 39 -37.26 -25.55 7.84
CA LYS A 39 -36.25 -24.81 8.60
C LYS A 39 -35.57 -25.75 9.60
N ASP A 40 -34.43 -26.31 9.21
CA ASP A 40 -33.78 -27.34 10.00
C ASP A 40 -33.01 -26.76 11.18
N HIS A 41 -33.23 -27.30 12.38
CA HIS A 41 -32.68 -26.78 13.65
C HIS A 41 -31.59 -27.70 14.22
N SER A 42 -31.14 -28.69 13.45
CA SER A 42 -30.11 -29.67 13.81
C SER A 42 -28.82 -29.01 14.33
N MET A 43 -28.39 -27.90 13.71
CA MET A 43 -27.22 -27.12 14.11
C MET A 43 -27.29 -26.54 15.53
N LYS A 44 -28.50 -26.31 16.07
CA LYS A 44 -28.67 -25.83 17.46
C LYS A 44 -28.40 -26.93 18.50
N ARG A 45 -28.45 -28.19 18.08
CA ARG A 45 -28.23 -29.36 18.96
C ARG A 45 -26.76 -29.77 19.03
N LEU A 46 -25.91 -29.22 18.17
CA LEU A 46 -24.48 -29.49 18.22
C LEU A 46 -23.88 -28.76 19.42
N PRO A 47 -23.13 -29.46 20.30
CA PRO A 47 -22.43 -28.81 21.40
C PRO A 47 -21.33 -27.93 20.80
N VAL A 48 -21.50 -26.62 20.89
CA VAL A 48 -20.43 -25.67 20.56
C VAL A 48 -19.43 -25.70 21.70
N ALA A 49 -18.28 -26.33 21.50
CA ALA A 49 -17.18 -26.28 22.45
C ALA A 49 -16.73 -24.82 22.60
N GLY A 50 -17.08 -24.19 23.72
CA GLY A 50 -16.63 -22.84 24.03
C GLY A 50 -15.14 -22.85 24.31
N LEU A 51 -14.31 -22.47 23.33
CA LEU A 51 -12.90 -22.22 23.58
C LEU A 51 -12.77 -21.07 24.58
N ALA A 52 -12.07 -21.31 25.68
CA ALA A 52 -11.78 -20.26 26.65
C ALA A 52 -11.00 -19.15 25.96
N LYS A 53 -11.49 -17.91 26.06
CA LYS A 53 -10.77 -16.73 25.54
C LYS A 53 -9.52 -16.51 26.40
N VAL A 54 -8.39 -17.05 25.97
CA VAL A 54 -7.10 -16.82 26.64
C VAL A 54 -6.67 -15.37 26.39
N LYS A 55 -6.37 -14.64 27.47
CA LYS A 55 -5.84 -13.28 27.39
C LYS A 55 -4.41 -13.35 26.85
N ILE A 56 -4.22 -13.03 25.57
CA ILE A 56 -2.90 -12.93 24.96
C ILE A 56 -2.19 -11.73 25.59
N THR A 57 -1.12 -11.98 26.32
CA THR A 57 -0.26 -10.91 26.83
C THR A 57 0.68 -10.47 25.72
N ASN A 58 0.59 -9.20 25.34
CA ASN A 58 1.52 -8.64 24.36
C ASN A 58 2.90 -8.52 25.02
N ALA A 59 3.82 -9.43 24.68
CA ALA A 59 5.21 -9.30 25.08
C ALA A 59 5.83 -8.09 24.37
N ARG A 60 6.35 -7.13 25.14
CA ARG A 60 7.16 -6.05 24.59
C ARG A 60 8.58 -6.56 24.41
N ILE A 61 8.99 -6.76 23.16
CA ILE A 61 10.40 -7.02 22.85
C ILE A 61 11.13 -5.70 23.01
N GLU A 62 12.08 -5.64 23.95
CA GLU A 62 12.91 -4.45 24.14
C GLU A 62 13.76 -4.20 22.89
N ARG A 63 13.76 -2.95 22.42
CA ARG A 63 14.57 -2.55 21.27
C ARG A 63 16.00 -2.28 21.71
N THR A 64 16.77 -3.35 21.87
CA THR A 64 18.22 -3.26 22.06
C THR A 64 18.90 -2.91 20.71
N PRO A 65 20.10 -2.30 20.72
CA PRO A 65 20.86 -2.04 19.49
C PRO A 65 21.06 -3.28 18.63
N TYR A 66 21.31 -4.43 19.27
CA TYR A 66 21.43 -5.73 18.59
C TYR A 66 20.12 -6.15 17.91
N SER A 67 18.98 -6.00 18.59
CA SER A 67 17.68 -6.32 17.99
C SER A 67 17.38 -5.45 16.77
N LEU A 68 17.73 -4.15 16.80
CA LEU A 68 17.57 -3.23 15.67
C LEU A 68 18.42 -3.66 14.48
N LEU A 69 19.68 -4.03 14.72
CA LEU A 69 20.60 -4.52 13.70
C LEU A 69 20.09 -5.81 13.04
N LEU A 70 19.60 -6.77 13.82
CA LEU A 70 19.02 -8.00 13.28
C LEU A 70 17.78 -7.73 12.43
N MET A 71 16.90 -6.84 12.90
CA MET A 71 15.71 -6.45 12.14
C MET A 71 16.12 -5.79 10.82
N GLU A 72 17.05 -4.82 10.86
CA GLU A 72 17.57 -4.13 9.67
C GLU A 72 18.16 -5.14 8.67
N ALA A 73 19.04 -6.03 9.13
CA ALA A 73 19.66 -7.06 8.30
C ALA A 73 18.62 -8.01 7.68
N SER A 74 17.59 -8.38 8.43
CA SER A 74 16.53 -9.26 7.91
C SER A 74 15.72 -8.58 6.81
N VAL A 75 15.33 -7.32 6.98
CA VAL A 75 14.58 -6.56 5.95
C VAL A 75 15.46 -6.25 4.73
N ILE A 76 16.75 -5.95 4.91
CA ILE A 76 17.68 -5.80 3.77
C ILE A 76 17.78 -7.11 2.98
N LYS A 77 17.89 -8.26 3.66
CA LYS A 77 17.96 -9.56 3.02
C LYS A 77 16.68 -9.89 2.24
N THR A 78 15.51 -9.58 2.79
CA THR A 78 14.23 -9.77 2.07
C THR A 78 14.11 -8.83 0.89
N ALA A 79 14.50 -7.55 1.03
CA ALA A 79 14.52 -6.59 -0.07
C ALA A 79 15.42 -7.06 -1.22
N GLN A 80 16.65 -7.48 -0.91
CA GLN A 80 17.60 -8.01 -1.91
C GLN A 80 17.06 -9.26 -2.61
N HIS A 81 16.47 -10.18 -1.87
CA HIS A 81 15.80 -11.35 -2.44
C HIS A 81 14.71 -10.95 -3.42
N ASN A 82 13.79 -10.06 -3.01
CA ASN A 82 12.70 -9.60 -3.86
C ASN A 82 13.19 -8.86 -5.11
N MET A 83 14.23 -8.05 -4.99
CA MET A 83 14.88 -7.41 -6.14
C MET A 83 15.50 -8.44 -7.10
N ARG A 84 16.20 -9.45 -6.58
CA ARG A 84 16.81 -10.52 -7.38
C ARG A 84 15.77 -11.33 -8.16
N PHE A 85 14.63 -11.62 -7.56
CA PHE A 85 13.53 -12.37 -8.17
C PHE A 85 12.50 -11.50 -8.89
N ARG A 86 12.80 -10.20 -9.10
CA ARG A 86 11.95 -9.24 -9.83
C ARG A 86 10.56 -9.03 -9.22
N VAL A 87 10.41 -9.26 -7.91
CA VAL A 87 9.18 -9.01 -7.15
C VAL A 87 9.18 -7.56 -6.65
N TYR A 88 9.16 -6.62 -7.58
CA TYR A 88 9.43 -5.20 -7.32
C TYR A 88 8.39 -4.52 -6.43
N ASN A 89 7.11 -4.87 -6.55
CA ASN A 89 6.06 -4.33 -5.67
C ASN A 89 6.43 -4.57 -4.20
N THR A 90 6.68 -5.83 -3.82
CA THR A 90 7.09 -6.16 -2.44
C THR A 90 8.42 -5.52 -2.05
N ALA A 91 9.40 -5.45 -2.96
CA ALA A 91 10.68 -4.81 -2.69
C ALA A 91 10.53 -3.32 -2.31
N SER A 92 9.61 -2.61 -2.98
CA SER A 92 9.30 -1.20 -2.66
C SER A 92 8.79 -1.05 -1.21
N TYR A 93 7.89 -1.93 -0.76
CA TYR A 93 7.44 -1.92 0.64
C TYR A 93 8.59 -2.20 1.62
N ASN A 94 9.47 -3.18 1.33
CA ASN A 94 10.64 -3.45 2.18
C ASN A 94 11.56 -2.22 2.31
N PHE A 95 11.76 -1.45 1.23
CA PHE A 95 12.54 -0.22 1.29
C PHE A 95 11.85 0.89 2.10
N SER A 96 10.52 1.02 1.98
CA SER A 96 9.75 1.95 2.82
C SER A 96 9.84 1.59 4.31
N ASP A 97 9.79 0.29 4.63
CA ASP A 97 9.93 -0.21 6.00
C ASP A 97 11.33 0.09 6.56
N LEU A 98 12.39 -0.14 5.78
CA LEU A 98 13.76 0.24 6.15
C LEU A 98 13.84 1.74 6.44
N ALA A 99 13.27 2.58 5.58
CA ALA A 99 13.28 4.01 5.81
C ALA A 99 12.58 4.41 7.11
N GLN A 100 11.43 3.80 7.42
CA GLN A 100 10.74 4.04 8.70
C GLN A 100 11.57 3.59 9.91
N MET A 101 12.34 2.50 9.77
CA MET A 101 13.26 2.05 10.83
C MET A 101 14.37 3.07 11.07
N TYR A 102 14.96 3.64 10.01
CA TYR A 102 15.97 4.69 10.12
C TYR A 102 15.41 6.00 10.67
N LEU A 103 14.17 6.38 10.30
CA LEU A 103 13.50 7.56 10.86
C LEU A 103 13.33 7.45 12.37
N LYS A 104 12.96 6.26 12.88
CA LYS A 104 12.86 6.00 14.32
C LYS A 104 14.21 6.07 15.05
N GLN A 105 15.31 5.93 14.31
CA GLN A 105 16.69 6.06 14.81
C GLN A 105 17.28 7.47 14.55
N ASN A 106 16.49 8.40 14.03
CA ASN A 106 16.93 9.74 13.61
C ASN A 106 18.04 9.73 12.52
N ARG A 107 18.17 8.64 11.76
CA ARG A 107 19.13 8.48 10.66
C ARG A 107 18.50 8.93 9.35
N LEU A 108 18.38 10.25 9.18
CA LEU A 108 17.61 10.87 8.10
C LEU A 108 18.20 10.60 6.71
N SER A 109 19.53 10.43 6.59
CA SER A 109 20.22 10.26 5.30
C SER A 109 19.89 8.92 4.66
N GLU A 110 19.97 7.87 5.45
CA GLU A 110 19.64 6.51 5.06
C GLU A 110 18.14 6.42 4.77
N ALA A 111 17.30 7.00 5.62
CA ALA A 111 15.86 7.07 5.38
C ALA A 111 15.52 7.71 4.03
N LYS A 112 16.14 8.85 3.72
CA LYS A 112 15.96 9.55 2.43
C LYS A 112 16.35 8.65 1.26
N TRP A 113 17.51 7.99 1.34
CA TRP A 113 17.99 7.10 0.29
C TRP A 113 16.99 5.95 0.02
N TYR A 114 16.54 5.26 1.06
CA TYR A 114 15.61 4.14 0.92
C TYR A 114 14.21 4.60 0.45
N LEU A 115 13.73 5.77 0.87
CA LEU A 115 12.47 6.33 0.35
C LEU A 115 12.56 6.66 -1.13
N LEU A 116 13.69 7.19 -1.61
CA LEU A 116 13.89 7.46 -3.04
C LEU A 116 13.89 6.18 -3.87
N GLN A 117 14.53 5.10 -3.38
CA GLN A 117 14.46 3.78 -4.03
C GLN A 117 13.03 3.23 -4.05
N SER A 118 12.34 3.29 -2.91
CA SER A 118 10.94 2.88 -2.77
C SER A 118 10.03 3.63 -3.76
N LEU A 119 10.19 4.95 -3.85
CA LEU A 119 9.43 5.84 -4.73
C LEU A 119 9.66 5.55 -6.20
N LEU A 120 10.92 5.31 -6.61
CA LEU A 120 11.25 4.94 -7.98
C LEU A 120 10.52 3.66 -8.39
N ILE A 121 10.57 2.65 -7.53
CA ILE A 121 9.93 1.36 -7.80
C ILE A 121 8.40 1.49 -7.77
N SER A 122 7.83 2.22 -6.80
CA SER A 122 6.37 2.39 -6.71
C SER A 122 5.80 3.08 -7.94
N ARG A 123 6.51 4.08 -8.49
CA ARG A 123 6.17 4.72 -9.77
C ARG A 123 6.25 3.74 -10.94
N GLN A 124 7.32 2.95 -11.03
CA GLN A 124 7.47 1.94 -12.10
C GLN A 124 6.38 0.86 -12.06
N GLN A 125 5.93 0.49 -10.86
CA GLN A 125 4.86 -0.50 -10.67
C GLN A 125 3.45 0.11 -10.75
N ASN A 126 3.33 1.43 -10.96
CA ASN A 126 2.07 2.17 -10.91
C ASN A 126 1.29 1.99 -9.59
N ASP A 127 2.00 1.75 -8.48
CA ASP A 127 1.40 1.74 -7.14
C ASP A 127 1.28 3.18 -6.64
N ASN A 128 0.20 3.83 -7.04
CA ASN A 128 -0.03 5.24 -6.75
C ASN A 128 -0.19 5.51 -5.25
N ARG A 129 -0.83 4.60 -4.51
CA ARG A 129 -1.05 4.78 -3.06
C ARG A 129 0.26 4.70 -2.30
N HIS A 130 1.12 3.75 -2.67
CA HIS A 130 2.46 3.66 -2.09
C HIS A 130 3.34 4.84 -2.51
N THR A 131 3.20 5.33 -3.74
CA THR A 131 3.87 6.54 -4.23
C THR A 131 3.50 7.77 -3.40
N ILE A 132 2.21 7.98 -3.11
CA ILE A 132 1.74 9.08 -2.23
C ILE A 132 2.35 8.94 -0.84
N THR A 133 2.34 7.73 -0.26
CA THR A 133 2.90 7.47 1.07
C THR A 133 4.41 7.74 1.12
N ASN A 134 5.15 7.31 0.10
CA ASN A 134 6.59 7.57 -0.01
C ASN A 134 6.89 9.07 -0.15
N LEU A 135 6.10 9.82 -0.93
CA LEU A 135 6.24 11.28 -1.06
C LEU A 135 5.99 12.01 0.28
N ILE A 136 4.95 11.61 1.02
CA ILE A 136 4.68 12.15 2.37
C ILE A 136 5.87 11.91 3.30
N ASN A 137 6.37 10.68 3.35
CA ASN A 137 7.50 10.33 4.21
C ASN A 137 8.76 11.07 3.78
N LEU A 138 9.01 11.21 2.47
CA LEU A 138 10.16 11.94 1.94
C LEU A 138 10.11 13.43 2.30
N ALA A 139 8.91 14.03 2.24
CA ALA A 139 8.69 15.39 2.69
C ALA A 139 9.02 15.54 4.19
N ALA A 140 8.57 14.61 5.04
CA ALA A 140 8.91 14.61 6.46
C ALA A 140 10.44 14.56 6.68
N VAL A 141 11.15 13.69 5.96
CA VAL A 141 12.62 13.62 6.03
C VAL A 141 13.26 14.95 5.60
N LYS A 142 12.82 15.53 4.49
CA LYS A 142 13.31 16.82 3.98
C LYS A 142 13.03 17.97 4.95
N THR A 143 11.88 17.98 5.63
CA THR A 143 11.62 18.97 6.68
C THR A 143 12.57 18.83 7.86
N GLY A 144 12.97 17.61 8.22
CA GLY A 144 13.99 17.37 9.25
C GLY A 144 15.37 17.89 8.87
N TYR A 145 15.67 17.99 7.57
CA TYR A 145 16.88 18.65 7.05
C TYR A 145 16.78 20.18 6.96
N GLY A 146 15.60 20.76 7.15
CA GLY A 146 15.34 22.18 6.87
C GLY A 146 15.05 22.50 5.40
N ASP A 147 14.95 21.50 4.52
CA ASP A 147 14.67 21.65 3.09
C ASP A 147 13.16 21.83 2.81
N TYR A 148 12.56 22.87 3.40
CA TYR A 148 11.11 23.10 3.33
C TYR A 148 10.57 23.30 1.90
N ALA A 149 11.38 23.86 1.00
CA ALA A 149 10.98 24.09 -0.39
C ALA A 149 10.76 22.75 -1.13
N GLN A 150 11.70 21.81 -1.00
CA GLN A 150 11.60 20.50 -1.62
C GLN A 150 10.52 19.65 -0.96
N ALA A 151 10.38 19.73 0.37
CA ALA A 151 9.31 19.03 1.08
C ALA A 151 7.91 19.50 0.63
N LYS A 152 7.74 20.81 0.41
CA LYS A 152 6.48 21.35 -0.14
C LYS A 152 6.19 20.84 -1.55
N GLN A 153 7.21 20.74 -2.40
CA GLN A 153 7.05 20.21 -3.76
C GLN A 153 6.57 18.75 -3.73
N ASP A 154 7.19 17.90 -2.91
CA ASP A 154 6.79 16.50 -2.76
C ASP A 154 5.33 16.36 -2.28
N LEU A 155 4.91 17.17 -1.30
CA LEU A 155 3.54 17.15 -0.79
C LEU A 155 2.53 17.68 -1.81
N VAL A 156 2.87 18.69 -2.60
CA VAL A 156 2.01 19.15 -3.70
C VAL A 156 1.84 18.05 -4.73
N GLU A 157 2.93 17.37 -5.12
CA GLU A 157 2.87 16.23 -6.02
C GLU A 157 1.95 15.13 -5.45
N ALA A 158 2.16 14.75 -4.19
CA ALA A 158 1.34 13.75 -3.50
C ALA A 158 -0.15 14.13 -3.49
N ARG A 159 -0.47 15.40 -3.22
CA ARG A 159 -1.84 15.92 -3.23
C ARG A 159 -2.47 15.84 -4.62
N THR A 160 -1.73 16.25 -5.66
CA THR A 160 -2.24 16.20 -7.05
C THR A 160 -2.52 14.78 -7.48
N LEU A 161 -1.62 13.84 -7.16
CA LEU A 161 -1.80 12.42 -7.44
C LEU A 161 -3.01 11.84 -6.69
N ALA A 162 -3.12 12.10 -5.38
CA ALA A 162 -4.26 11.64 -4.58
C ALA A 162 -5.59 12.21 -5.07
N SER A 163 -5.62 13.51 -5.42
CA SER A 163 -6.81 14.17 -5.95
C SER A 163 -7.22 13.63 -7.32
N SER A 164 -6.26 13.34 -8.20
CA SER A 164 -6.54 12.78 -9.53
C SER A 164 -7.18 11.39 -9.46
N LEU A 165 -6.92 10.65 -8.39
CA LEU A 165 -7.44 9.31 -8.15
C LEU A 165 -8.72 9.30 -7.29
N GLY A 166 -9.17 10.47 -6.83
CA GLY A 166 -10.33 10.58 -5.93
C GLY A 166 -10.09 10.02 -4.53
N LEU A 167 -8.83 9.91 -4.08
CA LEU A 167 -8.44 9.34 -2.78
C LEU A 167 -8.59 10.39 -1.67
N THR A 168 -9.81 10.64 -1.21
CA THR A 168 -10.13 11.69 -0.23
C THR A 168 -9.36 11.56 1.09
N MET A 169 -9.19 10.33 1.59
CA MET A 169 -8.45 10.06 2.81
C MET A 169 -6.96 10.39 2.68
N ASP A 170 -6.36 10.07 1.54
CA ASP A 170 -4.95 10.35 1.28
C ASP A 170 -4.73 11.85 1.05
N VAL A 171 -5.67 12.54 0.39
CA VAL A 171 -5.68 14.02 0.30
C VAL A 171 -5.69 14.65 1.69
N ALA A 172 -6.57 14.19 2.59
CA ALA A 172 -6.62 14.70 3.97
C ALA A 172 -5.31 14.45 4.74
N ALA A 173 -4.67 13.30 4.52
CA ALA A 173 -3.38 12.99 5.12
C ALA A 173 -2.26 13.91 4.60
N VAL A 174 -2.21 14.17 3.29
CA VAL A 174 -1.27 15.12 2.69
C VAL A 174 -1.51 16.54 3.22
N ASP A 175 -2.77 16.96 3.32
CA ASP A 175 -3.14 18.30 3.80
C ASP A 175 -2.72 18.51 5.26
N LYS A 176 -2.88 17.50 6.10
CA LYS A 176 -2.36 17.51 7.47
C LYS A 176 -0.84 17.75 7.50
N GLN A 177 -0.09 17.09 6.62
CA GLN A 177 1.37 17.26 6.54
C GLN A 177 1.78 18.62 5.97
N MET A 178 0.98 19.17 5.04
CA MET A 178 1.17 20.53 4.52
C MET A 178 0.97 21.58 5.61
N HIS A 179 -0.02 21.43 6.48
CA HIS A 179 -0.21 22.31 7.63
C HIS A 179 0.98 22.21 8.60
N TYR A 180 1.40 20.99 8.95
CA TYR A 180 2.58 20.77 9.79
C TYR A 180 3.84 21.45 9.24
N LEU A 181 4.06 21.39 7.92
CA LEU A 181 5.17 22.07 7.25
C LEU A 181 5.09 23.60 7.37
N GLN A 182 3.88 24.18 7.25
CA GLN A 182 3.66 25.63 7.37
C GLN A 182 3.95 26.12 8.79
N ASP A 183 3.44 25.40 9.79
CA ASP A 183 3.63 25.73 11.20
C ASP A 183 5.12 25.72 11.54
N ASN A 184 5.84 24.65 11.18
CA ASN A 184 7.27 24.53 11.44
C ASN A 184 8.10 25.62 10.75
N LYS A 185 7.77 25.98 9.51
CA LYS A 185 8.46 27.08 8.80
C LYS A 185 8.32 28.42 9.53
N ASN A 186 7.16 28.67 10.14
CA ASN A 186 6.89 29.92 10.85
C ASN A 186 7.56 29.95 12.23
N THR A 187 7.58 28.82 12.95
CA THR A 187 8.21 28.72 14.29
C THR A 187 9.71 28.99 14.31
N LEU A 188 10.45 28.68 13.24
CA LEU A 188 11.89 28.97 13.17
C LEU A 188 12.20 30.44 12.86
N LYS A 189 11.23 31.20 12.33
CA LYS A 189 11.37 32.64 12.10
C LYS A 189 11.01 33.47 13.33
N THR A 190 10.28 32.90 14.28
CA THR A 190 9.94 33.57 15.54
C THR A 190 11.10 33.44 16.52
N GLU A 191 11.95 34.47 16.49
CA GLU A 191 12.74 34.98 17.62
C GLU A 191 13.95 34.15 18.08
N ILE A 192 15.08 34.35 17.39
CA ILE A 192 16.30 34.61 18.15
C ILE A 192 16.38 36.13 18.35
N ARG A 193 15.62 36.65 19.32
CA ARG A 193 15.90 37.97 19.88
C ARG A 193 17.10 37.80 20.79
N TYR A 194 18.30 37.99 20.25
CA TYR A 194 19.46 38.20 21.11
C TYR A 194 19.16 39.44 21.98
N ALA A 195 19.54 39.42 23.25
CA ALA A 195 19.27 40.52 24.18
C ALA A 195 19.74 41.90 23.63
N GLU A 196 20.76 41.91 22.77
CA GLU A 196 21.25 43.11 22.08
C GLU A 196 20.29 43.69 21.03
N THR A 197 19.35 42.90 20.50
CA THR A 197 18.39 43.31 19.45
C THR A 197 17.03 43.77 19.99
N ALA A 198 16.83 43.69 21.30
CA ALA A 198 15.57 44.13 21.94
C ALA A 198 15.46 45.66 22.04
N ASP A 199 16.58 46.38 22.08
CA ASP A 199 16.62 47.84 22.25
C ASP A 199 16.67 48.62 20.92
N ALA A 200 16.82 47.93 19.79
CA ALA A 200 16.89 48.56 18.48
C ALA A 200 15.48 48.78 17.90
N ASP A 201 14.78 49.80 18.42
CA ASP A 201 13.55 50.32 17.82
C ASP A 201 13.81 50.73 16.35
N PRO A 202 13.04 50.25 15.36
CA PRO A 202 13.28 50.51 13.93
C PRO A 202 12.99 51.96 13.49
N LYS A 203 12.70 52.88 14.42
CA LYS A 203 12.25 54.25 14.11
C LYS A 203 13.34 55.32 14.10
N THR A 204 14.60 55.00 14.40
CA THR A 204 15.66 56.02 14.55
C THR A 204 16.67 56.08 13.39
N ALA A 205 16.56 55.23 12.36
CA ALA A 205 17.58 55.15 11.31
C ALA A 205 17.16 55.74 9.94
N ILE A 206 16.35 56.81 9.91
CA ILE A 206 16.20 57.65 8.72
C ILE A 206 16.11 59.13 9.15
N LYS A 207 17.25 59.81 9.17
CA LYS A 207 17.40 61.25 8.91
C LYS A 207 18.70 61.48 8.17
#